data_AF-A0A6P6BW30-F1
#
_entry.id   AF-A0A6P6BW30-F1
#
_cell.length_a   1.000
_cell.length_b   1.000
_cell.length_c   1.000
_cell.angle_alpha   90.00
_cell.angle_beta   90.00
_cell.angle_gamma   90.00
#
_symmetry.space_group_name_H-M   'P 1'
#
loop_
_entity.id
_entity.type
_entity.pdbx_description
1 polymer ?
#
loop_
_entity_poly.entity_id
_entity_poly.type
_entity_poly.pdbx_seq_one_letter_code
_entity_poly.pdbx_strand_id
1 'polypeptide(L)'
;MTSPLCRAASANALPSQDQISTSSKAKGTIKAEAKHRHPRGKGAAQAWPPLHSKKGPVYASRGKSAVHTQVAELQRKIQLLEGDRKAFYESSQWNIKKNQETINQLREQTRVLQLQLTDLLQGDEKVVQAVIREWKSEKPYLKNRTGQQALEHLDHQLSDKVKQLNALRHQVALRQKWLEELQLQHSLRELEIAEAQDGNSEVAKTLRNLENRLEKARMKAEEAEHITNVYLQLKAYLQEESLHLENRLDFMEAEVVKTKHELEELHVVNQEALNARDIAKNQLQYLEETVFRERKKRERYITECKKRAEEKKVQNERMERKQTQREHLLLQSDDTIQDSLRTKEEELQRRWSMYQMEVLFGKVKDATGVAETHAVVRRFLAQGDTFTQLETLKSENEQTLLRLKQEKQRLQRELENLKYSGEATLVSEQKLQSELQQRLKAEEQRQAEAQSQLERVTRALEILKEGLEHLASKLDRVTVTGLAPDEALPSISQDLRGGAAPQPQEARSSAVKELNPKADDYLVNLLGFVEEKLLKLQAQLESHNVPEMLRNIADREFYASLEGKLPTYNTRIALPLTSPKDKFFDEEETEDEDNDVVTRAELKIRSQKLIESRSKRRKRSRRP
;
A
#
# COMPACT_ATOMS: atom_id res chain seq x y z
N MET A 1 -3.32 44.76 -42.29
CA MET A 1 -2.41 44.40 -41.18
C MET A 1 -2.60 42.91 -40.92
N THR A 2 -1.65 42.01 -41.14
CA THR A 2 -0.31 42.13 -41.77
C THR A 2 0.08 40.74 -42.30
N SER A 3 0.74 40.68 -43.45
CA SER A 3 1.23 39.45 -44.09
C SER A 3 2.58 38.99 -43.49
N PRO A 4 3.27 37.97 -44.04
CA PRO A 4 2.93 36.53 -44.01
C PRO A 4 4.12 35.71 -43.43
N LEU A 5 4.04 34.37 -43.37
CA LEU A 5 5.20 33.48 -43.63
C LEU A 5 4.84 31.99 -43.70
N CYS A 6 4.91 31.42 -44.89
CA CYS A 6 5.28 30.03 -45.17
C CYS A 6 5.95 30.02 -46.55
N ARG A 7 7.07 29.30 -46.71
CA ARG A 7 7.87 29.31 -47.95
C ARG A 7 8.46 27.91 -48.20
N ALA A 8 8.51 27.55 -49.48
CA ALA A 8 9.15 26.38 -50.09
C ALA A 8 8.44 25.02 -49.91
N ALA A 9 8.60 24.06 -50.83
CA ALA A 9 8.78 24.16 -52.29
C ALA A 9 8.69 22.76 -52.94
N SER A 10 7.67 22.49 -53.76
CA SER A 10 7.71 21.40 -54.76
C SER A 10 6.60 21.55 -55.80
N ALA A 11 6.93 22.16 -56.94
CA ALA A 11 6.08 22.18 -58.13
C ALA A 11 6.91 21.74 -59.34
N ASN A 12 6.83 20.45 -59.70
CA ASN A 12 7.50 19.92 -60.88
C ASN A 12 6.62 20.12 -62.12
N ALA A 13 6.94 21.13 -62.91
CA ALA A 13 6.49 21.27 -64.29
C ALA A 13 7.72 21.52 -65.18
N LEU A 14 7.94 20.63 -66.15
CA LEU A 14 8.98 20.76 -67.17
C LEU A 14 8.33 20.68 -68.55
N PRO A 15 8.37 21.75 -69.37
CA PRO A 15 7.81 21.77 -70.71
C PRO A 15 8.81 21.31 -71.77
N SER A 16 8.29 21.01 -72.96
CA SER A 16 9.02 20.79 -74.20
C SER A 16 9.52 22.09 -74.85
N GLN A 17 10.73 22.09 -75.44
CA GLN A 17 10.93 22.21 -76.90
C GLN A 17 12.41 22.21 -77.31
N ASP A 18 12.65 21.71 -78.52
CA ASP A 18 13.57 22.16 -79.60
C ASP A 18 14.92 22.79 -79.23
N GLN A 19 16.07 22.24 -79.63
CA GLN A 19 16.60 22.19 -81.02
C GLN A 19 16.51 23.50 -81.80
N ILE A 20 17.62 24.23 -81.94
CA ILE A 20 17.95 25.00 -83.16
C ILE A 20 19.47 25.30 -83.22
N SER A 21 20.00 25.32 -84.43
CA SER A 21 21.43 25.53 -84.74
C SER A 21 21.87 27.00 -84.61
N THR A 22 23.18 27.25 -84.43
CA THR A 22 23.75 28.63 -84.42
C THR A 22 24.89 28.83 -85.41
N SER A 23 25.05 30.09 -85.86
CA SER A 23 26.04 30.55 -86.85
C SER A 23 26.10 32.10 -86.81
N SER A 24 27.09 32.84 -87.35
CA SER A 24 28.33 32.52 -88.07
C SER A 24 29.23 33.79 -88.13
N LYS A 25 30.33 33.72 -88.91
CA LYS A 25 31.06 34.85 -89.54
C LYS A 25 31.96 35.77 -88.68
N ALA A 26 33.27 35.51 -88.83
CA ALA A 26 34.23 36.32 -89.63
C ALA A 26 35.07 37.48 -89.03
N LYS A 27 36.32 37.56 -89.54
CA LYS A 27 37.41 38.59 -89.39
C LYS A 27 38.06 38.67 -87.99
N GLY A 28 39.39 38.76 -87.80
CA GLY A 28 40.60 38.79 -88.68
C GLY A 28 41.85 39.27 -87.86
N THR A 29 43.08 39.56 -88.34
CA THR A 29 43.74 39.47 -89.68
C THR A 29 45.30 39.64 -89.56
N ILE A 30 46.09 39.30 -90.62
CA ILE A 30 47.51 39.65 -90.96
C ILE A 30 48.74 39.05 -90.21
N LYS A 31 49.50 38.15 -90.90
CA LYS A 31 50.95 38.21 -91.32
C LYS A 31 51.45 36.78 -91.71
N ALA A 32 51.79 36.49 -92.98
CA ALA A 32 53.12 36.56 -93.68
C ALA A 32 54.16 35.52 -93.18
N GLU A 33 54.96 34.75 -93.97
CA GLU A 33 55.29 34.58 -95.43
C GLU A 33 55.01 33.09 -95.87
N ALA A 34 55.36 32.52 -97.04
CA ALA A 34 55.28 32.89 -98.48
C ALA A 34 55.94 31.78 -99.38
N LYS A 35 56.11 32.03 -100.71
CA LYS A 35 56.83 31.25 -101.77
C LYS A 35 56.18 29.90 -102.15
N HIS A 36 55.61 29.72 -103.35
CA HIS A 36 56.23 29.51 -104.70
C HIS A 36 56.92 28.12 -104.88
N ARG A 37 56.83 27.42 -106.02
CA ARG A 37 56.46 27.80 -107.41
C ARG A 37 56.01 26.58 -108.26
N HIS A 38 55.23 26.78 -109.33
CA HIS A 38 55.27 25.90 -110.53
C HIS A 38 56.45 26.32 -111.45
N PRO A 39 56.79 25.54 -112.50
CA PRO A 39 56.20 25.85 -113.81
C PRO A 39 55.86 24.62 -114.70
N ARG A 40 55.28 24.94 -115.87
CA ARG A 40 54.80 24.07 -116.95
C ARG A 40 55.64 24.37 -118.21
N GLY A 41 55.99 23.36 -119.01
CA GLY A 41 56.74 23.57 -120.27
C GLY A 41 56.36 22.57 -121.36
N LYS A 42 56.15 23.07 -122.58
CA LYS A 42 56.02 22.27 -123.82
C LYS A 42 57.29 22.43 -124.65
N GLY A 43 57.63 21.41 -125.45
CA GLY A 43 58.58 21.51 -126.55
C GLY A 43 58.36 20.38 -127.55
N ALA A 44 58.36 20.67 -128.84
CA ALA A 44 58.20 19.69 -129.91
C ALA A 44 58.98 20.12 -131.15
N ALA A 45 59.63 19.18 -131.82
CA ALA A 45 60.16 19.31 -133.18
C ALA A 45 60.35 17.92 -133.80
N GLN A 46 60.23 17.84 -135.13
CA GLN A 46 60.50 16.65 -135.95
C GLN A 46 61.85 16.81 -136.65
N ALA A 47 62.52 15.70 -136.98
CA ALA A 47 63.38 15.61 -138.17
C ALA A 47 63.61 14.14 -138.60
N TRP A 48 63.30 13.86 -139.87
CA TRP A 48 63.64 12.67 -140.69
C TRP A 48 64.06 13.26 -142.08
N PRO A 49 64.32 12.48 -143.16
CA PRO A 49 64.57 11.03 -143.22
C PRO A 49 65.89 10.44 -143.81
N PRO A 50 66.66 11.05 -144.74
CA PRO A 50 66.51 10.53 -146.11
C PRO A 50 67.76 10.00 -146.86
N LEU A 51 67.42 9.19 -147.89
CA LEU A 51 68.08 8.93 -149.18
C LEU A 51 68.86 7.61 -149.39
N HIS A 52 68.28 6.82 -150.31
CA HIS A 52 68.87 6.04 -151.42
C HIS A 52 70.06 5.08 -151.18
N SER A 53 70.05 3.81 -151.61
CA SER A 53 69.62 3.17 -152.88
C SER A 53 70.68 3.16 -154.00
N LYS A 54 71.08 1.92 -154.37
CA LYS A 54 71.67 1.45 -155.65
C LYS A 54 73.20 1.55 -155.94
N LYS A 55 73.68 0.40 -156.44
CA LYS A 55 74.80 0.12 -157.39
C LYS A 55 76.26 0.06 -156.92
N GLY A 56 76.88 -1.09 -157.22
CA GLY A 56 78.30 -1.23 -157.57
C GLY A 56 79.29 -1.42 -156.41
N PRO A 57 80.54 -1.85 -156.67
CA PRO A 57 81.18 -2.00 -157.99
C PRO A 57 81.47 -3.45 -158.43
N VAL A 58 81.97 -3.60 -159.67
CA VAL A 58 82.63 -4.80 -160.20
C VAL A 58 84.02 -4.38 -160.71
N TYR A 59 84.96 -5.33 -160.76
CA TYR A 59 86.40 -5.17 -161.03
C TYR A 59 87.18 -4.55 -159.84
N ALA A 60 88.45 -4.93 -159.59
CA ALA A 60 89.32 -5.83 -160.36
C ALA A 60 89.84 -7.03 -159.54
N SER A 61 90.32 -8.04 -160.25
CA SER A 61 90.91 -9.26 -159.70
C SER A 61 92.23 -9.02 -158.95
N ARG A 62 92.59 -10.01 -158.12
CA ARG A 62 93.94 -10.40 -157.65
C ARG A 62 94.20 -10.06 -156.17
N GLY A 63 94.01 -10.99 -155.23
CA GLY A 63 94.06 -12.45 -155.44
C GLY A 63 95.51 -12.96 -155.49
N LYS A 64 96.42 -12.27 -154.81
CA LYS A 64 96.92 -12.86 -153.56
C LYS A 64 96.12 -12.26 -152.38
N SER A 65 96.23 -12.85 -151.19
CA SER A 65 95.64 -12.37 -149.90
C SER A 65 94.11 -12.23 -149.76
N ALA A 66 93.31 -13.18 -150.28
CA ALA A 66 91.87 -13.29 -149.97
C ALA A 66 91.55 -13.57 -148.47
N VAL A 67 92.57 -13.86 -147.65
CA VAL A 67 92.45 -14.17 -146.22
C VAL A 67 92.24 -12.92 -145.35
N HIS A 68 92.83 -11.76 -145.72
CA HIS A 68 92.84 -10.59 -144.83
C HIS A 68 91.46 -9.92 -144.68
N THR A 69 90.61 -9.98 -145.69
CA THR A 69 89.22 -9.48 -145.61
C THR A 69 88.37 -10.33 -144.67
N GLN A 70 88.49 -11.66 -144.78
CA GLN A 70 87.79 -12.60 -143.89
C GLN A 70 88.19 -12.41 -142.42
N VAL A 71 89.47 -12.15 -142.14
CA VAL A 71 89.94 -11.82 -140.78
C VAL A 71 89.31 -10.52 -140.26
N ALA A 72 89.22 -9.47 -141.09
CA ALA A 72 88.60 -8.21 -140.69
C ALA A 72 87.07 -8.32 -140.46
N GLU A 73 86.38 -9.14 -141.24
CA GLU A 73 84.95 -9.44 -141.05
C GLU A 73 84.72 -10.26 -139.77
N LEU A 74 85.55 -11.27 -139.50
CA LEU A 74 85.51 -12.03 -138.25
C LEU A 74 85.81 -11.13 -137.03
N GLN A 75 86.79 -10.22 -137.13
CA GLN A 75 87.09 -9.25 -136.05
C GLN A 75 85.90 -8.32 -135.76
N ARG A 76 85.23 -7.78 -136.77
CA ARG A 76 83.99 -7.01 -136.57
C ARG A 76 82.88 -7.85 -135.96
N LYS A 77 82.73 -9.11 -136.38
CA LYS A 77 81.71 -10.01 -135.84
C LYS A 77 81.99 -10.40 -134.38
N ILE A 78 83.26 -10.55 -134.00
CA ILE A 78 83.69 -10.71 -132.60
C ILE A 78 83.37 -9.44 -131.81
N GLN A 79 83.72 -8.25 -132.30
CA GLN A 79 83.40 -6.98 -131.62
C GLN A 79 81.89 -6.76 -131.43
N LEU A 80 81.06 -7.16 -132.39
CA LEU A 80 79.61 -7.15 -132.26
C LEU A 80 79.12 -8.12 -131.18
N LEU A 81 79.58 -9.38 -131.21
CA LEU A 81 79.25 -10.37 -130.18
C LEU A 81 79.77 -9.99 -128.78
N GLU A 82 80.89 -9.28 -128.67
CA GLU A 82 81.39 -8.70 -127.43
C GLU A 82 80.54 -7.51 -126.97
N GLY A 83 80.05 -6.69 -127.90
CA GLY A 83 79.09 -5.62 -127.64
C GLY A 83 77.75 -6.16 -127.13
N ASP A 84 77.17 -7.13 -127.84
CA ASP A 84 75.95 -7.83 -127.44
C ASP A 84 76.13 -8.51 -126.07
N ARG A 85 77.27 -9.17 -125.84
CA ARG A 85 77.59 -9.83 -124.56
C ARG A 85 77.77 -8.83 -123.40
N LYS A 86 78.31 -7.63 -123.67
CA LYS A 86 78.36 -6.53 -122.69
C LYS A 86 76.96 -5.98 -122.43
N ALA A 87 76.17 -5.68 -123.46
CA ALA A 87 74.80 -5.20 -123.32
C ALA A 87 73.89 -6.20 -122.60
N PHE A 88 74.03 -7.52 -122.86
CA PHE A 88 73.35 -8.57 -122.10
C PHE A 88 73.80 -8.64 -120.64
N TYR A 89 75.10 -8.48 -120.36
CA TYR A 89 75.61 -8.48 -118.98
C TYR A 89 75.15 -7.23 -118.21
N GLU A 90 75.20 -6.05 -118.83
CA GLU A 90 74.73 -4.78 -118.26
C GLU A 90 73.22 -4.80 -118.05
N SER A 91 72.44 -5.29 -119.02
CA SER A 91 71.00 -5.51 -118.88
C SER A 91 70.67 -6.54 -117.78
N SER A 92 71.43 -7.64 -117.69
CA SER A 92 71.27 -8.63 -116.61
C SER A 92 71.58 -8.03 -115.25
N GLN A 93 72.69 -7.31 -115.10
CA GLN A 93 73.07 -6.61 -113.87
C GLN A 93 72.07 -5.51 -113.48
N TRP A 94 71.51 -4.78 -114.45
CA TRP A 94 70.48 -3.78 -114.22
C TRP A 94 69.16 -4.44 -113.76
N ASN A 95 68.74 -5.55 -114.40
CA ASN A 95 67.59 -6.32 -113.96
C ASN A 95 67.81 -6.96 -112.57
N ILE A 96 69.02 -7.42 -112.25
CA ILE A 96 69.37 -7.92 -110.91
C ILE A 96 69.26 -6.79 -109.87
N LYS A 97 69.80 -5.60 -110.14
CA LYS A 97 69.66 -4.43 -109.25
C LYS A 97 68.21 -4.02 -109.06
N LYS A 98 67.44 -3.92 -110.15
CA LYS A 98 66.00 -3.64 -110.11
C LYS A 98 65.21 -4.69 -109.31
N ASN A 99 65.58 -5.97 -109.42
CA ASN A 99 64.98 -7.05 -108.63
C ASN A 99 65.40 -7.00 -107.16
N GLN A 100 66.62 -6.56 -106.84
CA GLN A 100 67.05 -6.30 -105.46
C GLN A 100 66.29 -5.10 -104.86
N GLU A 101 66.07 -4.03 -105.63
CA GLU A 101 65.27 -2.88 -105.25
C GLU A 101 63.80 -3.26 -104.98
N THR A 102 63.15 -4.05 -105.85
CA THR A 102 61.77 -4.52 -105.61
C THR A 102 61.68 -5.50 -104.45
N ILE A 103 62.65 -6.41 -104.26
CA ILE A 103 62.73 -7.28 -103.09
C ILE A 103 62.85 -6.46 -101.80
N ASN A 104 63.65 -5.39 -101.80
CA ASN A 104 63.79 -4.52 -100.63
C ASN A 104 62.51 -3.69 -100.37
N GLN A 105 61.84 -3.19 -101.41
CA GLN A 105 60.54 -2.53 -101.29
C GLN A 105 59.47 -3.47 -100.71
N LEU A 106 59.39 -4.72 -101.21
CA LEU A 106 58.46 -5.74 -100.70
C LEU A 106 58.77 -6.14 -99.25
N ARG A 107 60.05 -6.21 -98.87
CA ARG A 107 60.46 -6.45 -97.47
C ARG A 107 60.05 -5.32 -96.55
N GLU A 108 60.24 -4.07 -96.96
CA GLU A 108 59.84 -2.92 -96.13
C GLU A 108 58.31 -2.81 -96.04
N GLN A 109 57.58 -3.08 -97.13
CA GLN A 109 56.11 -3.24 -97.08
C GLN A 109 55.68 -4.36 -96.13
N THR A 110 56.36 -5.51 -96.14
CA THR A 110 56.09 -6.61 -95.21
C THR A 110 56.34 -6.19 -93.77
N ARG A 111 57.42 -5.44 -93.49
CA ARG A 111 57.75 -4.89 -92.17
C ARG A 111 56.69 -3.89 -91.69
N VAL A 112 56.25 -2.98 -92.56
CA VAL A 112 55.19 -2.00 -92.26
C VAL A 112 53.86 -2.71 -91.99
N LEU A 113 53.49 -3.73 -92.77
CA LEU A 113 52.28 -4.53 -92.55
C LEU A 113 52.35 -5.33 -91.24
N GLN A 114 53.51 -5.87 -90.87
CA GLN A 114 53.72 -6.52 -89.58
C GLN A 114 53.55 -5.54 -88.41
N LEU A 115 54.11 -4.33 -88.51
CA LEU A 115 53.94 -3.28 -87.50
C LEU A 115 52.47 -2.85 -87.38
N GLN A 116 51.78 -2.62 -88.49
CA GLN A 116 50.34 -2.30 -88.52
C GLN A 116 49.50 -3.42 -87.90
N LEU A 117 49.82 -4.69 -88.18
CA LEU A 117 49.15 -5.84 -87.56
C LEU A 117 49.36 -5.86 -86.03
N THR A 118 50.58 -5.62 -85.54
CA THR A 118 50.83 -5.52 -84.09
C THR A 118 50.14 -4.33 -83.44
N ASP A 119 50.06 -3.18 -84.12
CA ASP A 119 49.40 -1.98 -83.60
C ASP A 119 47.87 -2.17 -83.48
N LEU A 120 47.27 -2.89 -84.44
CA LEU A 120 45.85 -3.28 -84.45
C LEU A 120 45.55 -4.33 -83.37
N LEU A 121 46.38 -5.36 -83.21
CA LEU A 121 46.21 -6.38 -82.16
C LEU A 121 46.36 -5.79 -80.75
N GLN A 122 47.17 -4.75 -80.57
CA GLN A 122 47.25 -3.97 -79.32
C GLN A 122 46.15 -2.90 -79.18
N GLY A 123 45.23 -2.78 -80.15
CA GLY A 123 44.13 -1.80 -80.11
C GLY A 123 43.23 -2.00 -78.88
N ASP A 124 42.83 -3.23 -78.62
CA ASP A 124 41.96 -3.59 -77.49
C ASP A 124 42.64 -3.32 -76.14
N GLU A 125 43.94 -3.61 -76.01
CA GLU A 125 44.72 -3.28 -74.81
C GLU A 125 44.78 -1.77 -74.56
N LYS A 126 44.95 -0.97 -75.62
CA LYS A 126 44.98 0.51 -75.54
C LYS A 126 43.61 1.07 -75.11
N VAL A 127 42.50 0.50 -75.58
CA VAL A 127 41.14 0.88 -75.16
C VAL A 127 40.89 0.49 -73.70
N VAL A 128 41.21 -0.74 -73.31
CA VAL A 128 41.10 -1.21 -71.91
C VAL A 128 41.94 -0.33 -70.97
N GLN A 129 43.18 0.00 -71.35
CA GLN A 129 44.04 0.93 -70.59
C GLN A 129 43.51 2.37 -70.53
N ALA A 130 42.63 2.80 -71.43
CA ALA A 130 41.99 4.11 -71.35
C ALA A 130 40.90 4.11 -70.26
N VAL A 131 39.95 3.16 -70.32
CA VAL A 131 38.86 3.01 -69.33
C VAL A 131 39.42 2.81 -67.91
N ILE A 132 40.47 1.99 -67.77
CA ILE A 132 41.17 1.71 -66.49
C ILE A 132 41.84 2.96 -65.87
N ARG A 133 42.01 4.07 -66.60
CA ARG A 133 42.54 5.33 -66.02
C ARG A 133 41.47 6.09 -65.24
N GLU A 134 40.21 6.03 -65.68
CA GLU A 134 39.09 6.73 -65.07
C GLU A 134 38.61 6.00 -63.79
N TRP A 135 38.54 4.66 -63.84
CA TRP A 135 37.92 3.85 -62.80
C TRP A 135 38.92 3.43 -61.71
N LYS A 136 39.19 4.36 -60.78
CA LYS A 136 40.25 4.24 -59.75
C LYS A 136 40.10 3.03 -58.80
N SER A 137 38.87 2.62 -58.48
CA SER A 137 38.52 1.52 -57.57
C SER A 137 38.75 0.13 -58.18
N GLU A 138 38.24 -0.09 -59.39
CA GLU A 138 38.32 -1.40 -60.07
C GLU A 138 39.62 -1.61 -60.85
N LYS A 139 40.45 -0.56 -60.96
CA LYS A 139 41.80 -0.56 -61.54
C LYS A 139 42.65 -1.82 -61.26
N PRO A 140 42.75 -2.39 -60.05
CA PRO A 140 43.57 -3.59 -59.84
C PRO A 140 42.99 -4.87 -60.48
N TYR A 141 41.66 -4.99 -60.60
CA TYR A 141 41.00 -6.21 -61.10
C TYR A 141 40.94 -6.32 -62.62
N LEU A 142 41.14 -5.20 -63.33
CA LEU A 142 41.00 -5.11 -64.79
C LEU A 142 42.36 -5.08 -65.54
N LYS A 143 43.48 -4.77 -64.86
CA LYS A 143 44.82 -4.54 -65.47
C LYS A 143 45.34 -5.64 -66.39
N ASN A 144 45.01 -6.90 -66.11
CA ASN A 144 45.60 -8.08 -66.75
C ASN A 144 44.56 -8.90 -67.53
N ARG A 145 43.44 -8.27 -67.93
CA ARG A 145 42.30 -8.94 -68.59
C ARG A 145 42.06 -8.37 -69.99
N THR A 146 41.62 -9.22 -70.91
CA THR A 146 41.12 -8.77 -72.22
C THR A 146 39.79 -8.02 -72.06
N GLY A 147 39.39 -7.22 -73.06
CA GLY A 147 38.18 -6.39 -72.98
C GLY A 147 36.90 -7.17 -72.66
N GLN A 148 36.78 -8.42 -73.15
CA GLN A 148 35.66 -9.31 -72.86
C GLN A 148 35.64 -9.73 -71.38
N GLN A 149 36.78 -10.20 -70.84
CA GLN A 149 36.94 -10.58 -69.43
C GLN A 149 36.80 -9.38 -68.46
N ALA A 150 37.03 -8.16 -68.95
CA ALA A 150 36.73 -6.94 -68.21
C ALA A 150 35.21 -6.70 -68.14
N LEU A 151 34.50 -6.79 -69.27
CA LEU A 151 33.04 -6.64 -69.34
C LEU A 151 32.30 -7.68 -68.48
N GLU A 152 32.61 -8.97 -68.65
CA GLU A 152 31.99 -10.06 -67.87
C GLU A 152 32.08 -9.84 -66.35
N HIS A 153 33.21 -9.32 -65.87
CA HIS A 153 33.42 -9.01 -64.47
C HIS A 153 32.58 -7.81 -63.99
N LEU A 154 32.45 -6.78 -64.83
CA LEU A 154 31.60 -5.63 -64.54
C LEU A 154 30.11 -6.00 -64.60
N ASP A 155 29.69 -6.85 -65.54
CA ASP A 155 28.33 -7.37 -65.63
C ASP A 155 27.96 -8.25 -64.42
N HIS A 156 28.91 -9.05 -63.90
CA HIS A 156 28.74 -9.76 -62.62
C HIS A 156 28.62 -8.78 -61.44
N GLN A 157 29.47 -7.75 -61.35
CA GLN A 157 29.36 -6.75 -60.28
C GLN A 157 28.07 -5.93 -60.35
N LEU A 158 27.63 -5.53 -61.54
CA LEU A 158 26.34 -4.87 -61.77
C LEU A 158 25.18 -5.80 -61.37
N SER A 159 25.24 -7.08 -61.75
CA SER A 159 24.27 -8.09 -61.35
C SER A 159 24.17 -8.23 -59.83
N ASP A 160 25.30 -8.26 -59.12
CA ASP A 160 25.33 -8.33 -57.67
C ASP A 160 24.86 -7.04 -56.99
N LYS A 161 25.13 -5.87 -57.58
CA LYS A 161 24.56 -4.60 -57.13
C LYS A 161 23.05 -4.54 -57.35
N VAL A 162 22.53 -5.08 -58.45
CA VAL A 162 21.09 -5.22 -58.71
C VAL A 162 20.44 -6.21 -57.73
N LYS A 163 21.08 -7.35 -57.41
CA LYS A 163 20.62 -8.27 -56.34
C LYS A 163 20.56 -7.57 -54.99
N GLN A 164 21.61 -6.84 -54.60
CA GLN A 164 21.66 -6.06 -53.36
C GLN A 164 20.54 -5.00 -53.31
N LEU A 165 20.32 -4.26 -54.40
CA LEU A 165 19.27 -3.24 -54.52
C LEU A 165 17.87 -3.86 -54.42
N ASN A 166 17.62 -4.99 -55.10
CA ASN A 166 16.34 -5.70 -55.04
C ASN A 166 16.06 -6.30 -53.66
N ALA A 167 17.08 -6.84 -52.98
CA ALA A 167 16.96 -7.30 -51.59
C ALA A 167 16.60 -6.15 -50.63
N LEU A 168 17.23 -4.98 -50.78
CA LEU A 168 16.89 -3.78 -50.01
C LEU A 168 15.47 -3.28 -50.30
N ARG A 169 15.05 -3.24 -51.58
CA ARG A 169 13.66 -2.92 -51.97
C ARG A 169 12.64 -3.86 -51.31
N HIS A 170 12.92 -5.17 -51.30
CA HIS A 170 12.06 -6.15 -50.63
C HIS A 170 11.96 -5.89 -49.12
N GLN A 171 13.09 -5.62 -48.45
CA GLN A 171 13.08 -5.26 -47.03
C GLN A 171 12.31 -3.96 -46.74
N VAL A 172 12.40 -2.95 -47.62
CA VAL A 172 11.64 -1.70 -47.47
C VAL A 172 10.14 -1.96 -47.64
N ALA A 173 9.73 -2.74 -48.65
CA ALA A 173 8.34 -3.11 -48.87
C ALA A 173 7.74 -3.94 -47.71
N LEU A 174 8.54 -4.82 -47.07
CA LEU A 174 8.11 -5.51 -45.85
C LEU A 174 7.91 -4.54 -44.68
N ARG A 175 8.87 -3.62 -44.45
CA ARG A 175 8.77 -2.61 -43.38
C ARG A 175 7.61 -1.64 -43.58
N GLN A 176 7.28 -1.30 -44.83
CA GLN A 176 6.10 -0.49 -45.17
C GLN A 176 4.81 -1.21 -44.77
N LYS A 177 4.63 -2.46 -45.18
CA LYS A 177 3.46 -3.28 -44.79
C LYS A 177 3.31 -3.46 -43.28
N TRP A 178 4.42 -3.62 -42.55
CA TRP A 178 4.41 -3.71 -41.09
C TRP A 178 4.02 -2.39 -40.42
N LEU A 179 4.40 -1.25 -41.02
CA LEU A 179 4.01 0.07 -40.55
C LEU A 179 2.53 0.38 -40.86
N GLU A 180 2.04 -0.02 -42.03
CA GLU A 180 0.62 0.06 -42.43
C GLU A 180 -0.27 -0.76 -41.47
N GLU A 181 0.11 -2.00 -41.17
CA GLU A 181 -0.57 -2.87 -40.20
C GLU A 181 -0.56 -2.27 -38.79
N LEU A 182 0.58 -1.75 -38.32
CA LEU A 182 0.67 -1.13 -36.99
C LEU A 182 -0.17 0.16 -36.88
N GLN A 183 -0.27 0.94 -37.96
CA GLN A 183 -1.16 2.11 -38.04
C GLN A 183 -2.64 1.71 -38.02
N LEU A 184 -3.01 0.60 -38.68
CA LEU A 184 -4.35 0.05 -38.62
C LEU A 184 -4.72 -0.39 -37.20
N GLN A 185 -3.82 -1.15 -36.54
CA GLN A 185 -4.01 -1.58 -35.15
C GLN A 185 -4.09 -0.40 -34.17
N HIS A 186 -3.37 0.70 -34.41
CA HIS A 186 -3.47 1.90 -33.59
C HIS A 186 -4.82 2.60 -33.77
N SER A 187 -5.29 2.80 -35.00
CA SER A 187 -6.56 3.48 -35.26
C SER A 187 -7.77 2.66 -34.82
N LEU A 188 -7.71 1.32 -34.89
CA LEU A 188 -8.72 0.45 -34.28
C LEU A 188 -8.81 0.65 -32.76
N ARG A 189 -7.67 0.70 -32.05
CA ARG A 189 -7.65 0.97 -30.60
C ARG A 189 -8.15 2.38 -30.24
N GLU A 190 -7.90 3.38 -31.07
CA GLU A 190 -8.45 4.73 -30.87
C GLU A 190 -9.99 4.73 -30.98
N LEU A 191 -10.55 3.95 -31.91
CA LEU A 191 -12.00 3.76 -32.03
C LEU A 191 -12.58 2.96 -30.85
N GLU A 192 -11.95 1.86 -30.42
CA GLU A 192 -12.34 1.10 -29.22
C GLU A 192 -12.35 1.98 -27.96
N ILE A 193 -11.35 2.85 -27.80
CA ILE A 193 -11.25 3.80 -26.69
C ILE A 193 -12.33 4.88 -26.78
N ALA A 194 -12.69 5.34 -27.99
CA ALA A 194 -13.79 6.29 -28.19
C ALA A 194 -15.14 5.66 -27.85
N GLU A 195 -15.44 4.45 -28.34
CA GLU A 195 -16.68 3.72 -28.04
C GLU A 195 -16.82 3.39 -26.55
N ALA A 196 -15.70 3.07 -25.87
CA ALA A 196 -15.68 2.86 -24.42
C ALA A 196 -15.89 4.15 -23.60
N GLN A 197 -15.49 5.32 -24.14
CA GLN A 197 -15.76 6.62 -23.53
C GLN A 197 -17.16 7.16 -23.84
N ASP A 198 -17.84 6.60 -24.84
CA ASP A 198 -19.18 7.01 -25.24
C ASP A 198 -20.24 6.52 -24.24
N GLY A 199 -20.39 7.27 -23.14
CA GLY A 199 -21.33 7.02 -22.03
C GLY A 199 -22.82 6.96 -22.41
N ASN A 200 -23.13 7.04 -23.70
CA ASN A 200 -24.42 6.72 -24.31
C ASN A 200 -24.61 5.21 -24.58
N SER A 201 -23.56 4.38 -24.49
CA SER A 201 -23.65 2.92 -24.60
C SER A 201 -24.70 2.35 -23.63
N GLU A 202 -25.40 1.30 -24.06
CA GLU A 202 -26.39 0.60 -23.22
C GLU A 202 -25.75 0.01 -21.96
N VAL A 203 -24.48 -0.40 -22.06
CA VAL A 203 -23.69 -0.90 -20.92
C VAL A 203 -23.40 0.22 -19.91
N ALA A 204 -23.07 1.42 -20.36
CA ALA A 204 -22.89 2.58 -19.47
C ALA A 204 -24.20 2.98 -18.77
N LYS A 205 -25.34 2.86 -19.47
CA LYS A 205 -26.68 3.08 -18.91
C LYS A 205 -27.07 2.00 -17.89
N THR A 206 -26.75 0.73 -18.13
CA THR A 206 -27.04 -0.34 -17.15
C THR A 206 -26.12 -0.24 -15.93
N LEU A 207 -24.82 0.02 -16.11
CA LEU A 207 -23.87 0.26 -15.03
C LEU A 207 -24.37 1.39 -14.10
N ARG A 208 -24.69 2.56 -14.67
CA ARG A 208 -25.21 3.70 -13.91
C ARG A 208 -26.54 3.40 -13.21
N ASN A 209 -27.39 2.54 -13.78
CA ASN A 209 -28.61 2.09 -13.13
C ASN A 209 -28.37 1.09 -11.99
N LEU A 210 -27.32 0.28 -12.06
CA LEU A 210 -26.90 -0.61 -10.98
C LEU A 210 -26.24 0.18 -9.84
N GLU A 211 -25.36 1.13 -10.15
CA GLU A 211 -24.79 2.09 -9.17
C GLU A 211 -25.90 2.83 -8.41
N ASN A 212 -26.87 3.43 -9.13
CA ASN A 212 -28.02 4.11 -8.54
C ASN A 212 -28.93 3.18 -7.71
N ARG A 213 -28.92 1.86 -7.93
CA ARG A 213 -29.65 0.88 -7.10
C ARG A 213 -28.85 0.48 -5.88
N LEU A 214 -27.54 0.29 -6.03
CA LEU A 214 -26.61 -0.06 -4.97
C LEU A 214 -26.52 1.07 -3.93
N GLU A 215 -26.40 2.32 -4.38
CA GLU A 215 -26.36 3.47 -3.47
C GLU A 215 -27.70 3.65 -2.73
N LYS A 216 -28.83 3.41 -3.40
CA LYS A 216 -30.17 3.35 -2.74
C LYS A 216 -30.32 2.17 -1.78
N ALA A 217 -29.54 1.11 -1.92
CA ALA A 217 -29.50 0.01 -0.95
C ALA A 217 -28.63 0.35 0.25
N ARG A 218 -27.47 1.01 0.04
CA ARG A 218 -26.61 1.56 1.10
C ARG A 218 -27.35 2.56 1.98
N MET A 219 -27.93 3.61 1.39
CA MET A 219 -28.70 4.62 2.13
C MET A 219 -29.79 3.98 3.00
N LYS A 220 -30.48 2.95 2.48
CA LYS A 220 -31.49 2.20 3.25
C LYS A 220 -30.92 1.32 4.36
N ALA A 221 -29.72 0.76 4.17
CA ALA A 221 -29.02 0.01 5.20
C ALA A 221 -28.55 0.96 6.32
N GLU A 222 -27.97 2.10 5.97
CA GLU A 222 -27.55 3.15 6.91
C GLU A 222 -28.76 3.75 7.67
N GLU A 223 -29.89 3.99 6.99
CA GLU A 223 -31.16 4.38 7.61
C GLU A 223 -31.67 3.30 8.59
N ALA A 224 -31.62 2.01 8.21
CA ALA A 224 -32.03 0.91 9.06
C ALA A 224 -31.09 0.71 10.28
N GLU A 225 -29.78 0.83 10.09
CA GLU A 225 -28.79 0.83 11.17
C GLU A 225 -29.03 2.00 12.12
N HIS A 226 -29.28 3.21 11.61
CA HIS A 226 -29.63 4.36 12.46
C HIS A 226 -30.92 4.12 13.26
N ILE A 227 -31.98 3.62 12.62
CA ILE A 227 -33.26 3.31 13.27
C ILE A 227 -33.10 2.20 14.33
N THR A 228 -32.38 1.11 14.03
CA THR A 228 -32.13 0.04 15.00
C THR A 228 -31.27 0.50 16.17
N ASN A 229 -30.26 1.34 15.95
CA ASN A 229 -29.47 1.95 17.02
C ASN A 229 -30.33 2.83 17.95
N VAL A 230 -31.26 3.63 17.39
CA VAL A 230 -32.23 4.40 18.20
C VAL A 230 -33.17 3.48 18.99
N TYR A 231 -33.66 2.38 18.41
CA TYR A 231 -34.46 1.39 19.15
C TYR A 231 -33.66 0.66 20.24
N LEU A 232 -32.37 0.39 20.04
CA LEU A 232 -31.49 -0.20 21.05
C LEU A 232 -31.23 0.78 22.20
N GLN A 233 -31.00 2.06 21.91
CA GLN A 233 -30.88 3.12 22.92
C GLN A 233 -32.17 3.29 23.73
N LEU A 234 -33.32 3.34 23.05
CA LEU A 234 -34.64 3.41 23.71
C LEU A 234 -34.91 2.17 24.57
N LYS A 235 -34.53 0.98 24.09
CA LYS A 235 -34.62 -0.26 24.87
C LYS A 235 -33.74 -0.19 26.13
N ALA A 236 -32.47 0.25 26.01
CA ALA A 236 -31.57 0.39 27.14
C ALA A 236 -32.15 1.37 28.19
N TYR A 237 -32.61 2.54 27.75
CA TYR A 237 -33.27 3.53 28.61
C TYR A 237 -34.50 2.94 29.32
N LEU A 238 -35.37 2.21 28.61
CA LEU A 238 -36.55 1.57 29.22
C LEU A 238 -36.19 0.44 30.19
N GLN A 239 -35.10 -0.29 29.95
CA GLN A 239 -34.59 -1.30 30.88
C GLN A 239 -34.01 -0.65 32.14
N GLU A 240 -33.26 0.44 32.01
CA GLU A 240 -32.82 1.26 33.14
C GLU A 240 -34.03 1.82 33.91
N GLU A 241 -35.01 2.41 33.22
CA GLU A 241 -36.21 2.98 33.86
C GLU A 241 -37.02 1.90 34.61
N SER A 242 -37.18 0.69 34.08
CA SER A 242 -37.84 -0.41 34.81
C SER A 242 -37.13 -0.74 36.13
N LEU A 243 -35.81 -0.82 36.15
CA LEU A 243 -35.03 -1.09 37.37
C LEU A 243 -35.14 0.07 38.38
N HIS A 244 -35.18 1.32 37.92
CA HIS A 244 -35.39 2.48 38.81
C HIS A 244 -36.81 2.51 39.39
N LEU A 245 -37.82 2.05 38.64
CA LEU A 245 -39.20 1.94 39.10
C LEU A 245 -39.37 0.82 40.15
N GLU A 246 -38.73 -0.34 39.96
CA GLU A 246 -38.72 -1.43 40.94
C GLU A 246 -38.10 -0.96 42.28
N ASN A 247 -36.89 -0.39 42.25
CA ASN A 247 -36.24 0.16 43.46
C ASN A 247 -37.08 1.25 44.17
N ARG A 248 -37.89 2.01 43.40
CA ARG A 248 -38.79 3.04 43.96
C ARG A 248 -40.04 2.42 44.60
N LEU A 249 -40.56 1.33 44.04
CA LEU A 249 -41.66 0.57 44.65
C LEU A 249 -41.20 -0.06 45.96
N ASP A 250 -40.04 -0.73 45.98
CA ASP A 250 -39.45 -1.30 47.20
C ASP A 250 -39.30 -0.27 48.32
N PHE A 251 -38.83 0.94 47.99
CA PHE A 251 -38.73 2.05 48.95
C PHE A 251 -40.12 2.46 49.50
N MET A 252 -41.10 2.63 48.62
CA MET A 252 -42.46 3.03 49.01
C MET A 252 -43.18 1.93 49.81
N GLU A 253 -42.96 0.65 49.49
CA GLU A 253 -43.48 -0.47 50.28
C GLU A 253 -42.82 -0.52 51.67
N ALA A 254 -41.51 -0.31 51.76
CA ALA A 254 -40.81 -0.22 53.05
C ALA A 254 -41.29 0.97 53.91
N GLU A 255 -41.65 2.10 53.30
CA GLU A 255 -42.25 3.26 53.98
C GLU A 255 -43.69 2.96 54.45
N VAL A 256 -44.49 2.26 53.64
CA VAL A 256 -45.83 1.77 54.01
C VAL A 256 -45.77 0.71 55.12
N VAL A 257 -44.74 -0.13 55.18
CA VAL A 257 -44.54 -1.10 56.27
C VAL A 257 -44.15 -0.40 57.57
N LYS A 258 -43.23 0.58 57.53
CA LYS A 258 -42.87 1.38 58.71
C LYS A 258 -44.07 2.11 59.30
N THR A 259 -44.79 2.86 58.47
CA THR A 259 -45.95 3.65 58.92
C THR A 259 -47.12 2.78 59.40
N LYS A 260 -47.27 1.54 58.92
CA LYS A 260 -48.18 0.55 59.52
C LYS A 260 -47.71 0.15 60.92
N HIS A 261 -46.43 -0.14 61.10
CA HIS A 261 -45.88 -0.55 62.40
C HIS A 261 -45.96 0.57 63.44
N GLU A 262 -45.61 1.80 63.06
CA GLU A 262 -45.80 3.00 63.88
C GLU A 262 -47.27 3.19 64.29
N LEU A 263 -48.22 2.87 63.40
CA LEU A 263 -49.66 2.93 63.69
C LEU A 263 -50.12 1.79 64.62
N GLU A 264 -49.52 0.60 64.53
CA GLU A 264 -49.74 -0.52 65.45
C GLU A 264 -49.21 -0.17 66.87
N GLU A 265 -47.99 0.38 66.97
CA GLU A 265 -47.42 0.86 68.24
C GLU A 265 -48.30 1.95 68.87
N LEU A 266 -48.72 2.96 68.10
CA LEU A 266 -49.64 4.00 68.56
C LEU A 266 -51.01 3.44 68.97
N HIS A 267 -51.48 2.36 68.34
CA HIS A 267 -52.72 1.69 68.73
C HIS A 267 -52.57 0.97 70.08
N VAL A 268 -51.41 0.35 70.37
CA VAL A 268 -51.12 -0.24 71.68
C VAL A 268 -51.06 0.85 72.76
N VAL A 269 -50.33 1.94 72.54
CA VAL A 269 -50.25 3.07 73.48
C VAL A 269 -51.63 3.70 73.74
N ASN A 270 -52.50 3.78 72.71
CA ASN A 270 -53.87 4.25 72.87
C ASN A 270 -54.73 3.27 73.69
N GLN A 271 -54.60 1.95 73.48
CA GLN A 271 -55.26 0.95 74.34
C GLN A 271 -54.81 1.05 75.80
N GLU A 272 -53.50 1.21 76.05
CA GLU A 272 -52.96 1.42 77.39
C GLU A 272 -53.50 2.70 78.04
N ALA A 273 -53.57 3.81 77.30
CA ALA A 273 -54.13 5.07 77.78
C ALA A 273 -55.63 4.96 78.09
N LEU A 274 -56.41 4.24 77.28
CA LEU A 274 -57.83 3.94 77.53
C LEU A 274 -58.01 3.07 78.77
N ASN A 275 -57.20 2.02 78.92
CA ASN A 275 -57.20 1.14 80.09
C ASN A 275 -56.85 1.92 81.37
N ALA A 276 -55.79 2.74 81.35
CA ALA A 276 -55.40 3.58 82.48
C ALA A 276 -56.49 4.61 82.85
N ARG A 277 -57.11 5.24 81.86
CA ARG A 277 -58.25 6.16 82.04
C ARG A 277 -59.43 5.46 82.74
N ASP A 278 -59.78 4.25 82.31
CA ASP A 278 -60.96 3.56 82.84
C ASP A 278 -60.67 2.87 84.20
N ILE A 279 -59.43 2.45 84.47
CA ILE A 279 -58.96 2.13 85.82
C ILE A 279 -59.12 3.35 86.74
N ALA A 280 -58.67 4.54 86.32
CA ALA A 280 -58.79 5.76 87.11
C ALA A 280 -60.26 6.17 87.36
N LYS A 281 -61.16 6.01 86.38
CA LYS A 281 -62.61 6.20 86.58
C LYS A 281 -63.18 5.21 87.61
N ASN A 282 -62.82 3.93 87.52
CA ASN A 282 -63.33 2.91 88.43
C ASN A 282 -62.85 3.16 89.87
N GLN A 283 -61.58 3.59 90.04
CA GLN A 283 -61.05 4.05 91.32
C GLN A 283 -61.79 5.29 91.84
N LEU A 284 -62.04 6.29 91.00
CA LEU A 284 -62.80 7.49 91.36
C LEU A 284 -64.22 7.14 91.82
N GLN A 285 -64.95 6.32 91.07
CA GLN A 285 -66.30 5.87 91.43
C GLN A 285 -66.30 5.13 92.77
N TYR A 286 -65.34 4.23 93.03
CA TYR A 286 -65.21 3.56 94.31
C TYR A 286 -64.98 4.54 95.47
N LEU A 287 -64.14 5.57 95.26
CA LEU A 287 -63.90 6.63 96.24
C LEU A 287 -65.14 7.51 96.46
N GLU A 288 -65.85 7.88 95.40
CA GLU A 288 -67.12 8.63 95.49
C GLU A 288 -68.19 7.83 96.25
N GLU A 289 -68.34 6.54 95.95
CA GLU A 289 -69.28 5.68 96.69
C GLU A 289 -68.90 5.52 98.16
N THR A 290 -67.61 5.35 98.49
CA THR A 290 -67.17 5.22 99.90
C THR A 290 -67.36 6.54 100.65
N VAL A 291 -67.04 7.68 100.05
CA VAL A 291 -67.33 9.01 100.61
C VAL A 291 -68.84 9.22 100.79
N PHE A 292 -69.68 8.80 99.83
CA PHE A 292 -71.14 8.87 99.96
C PHE A 292 -71.68 7.95 101.07
N ARG A 293 -71.18 6.71 101.17
CA ARG A 293 -71.51 5.76 102.25
C ARG A 293 -71.14 6.35 103.62
N GLU A 294 -69.94 6.90 103.77
CA GLU A 294 -69.49 7.54 105.02
C GLU A 294 -70.27 8.81 105.35
N ARG A 295 -70.55 9.66 104.36
CA ARG A 295 -71.43 10.82 104.52
C ARG A 295 -72.81 10.40 105.02
N LYS A 296 -73.42 9.37 104.44
CA LYS A 296 -74.73 8.84 104.84
C LYS A 296 -74.72 8.20 106.23
N LYS A 297 -73.60 7.60 106.67
CA LYS A 297 -73.38 7.17 108.07
C LYS A 297 -73.31 8.38 109.02
N ARG A 298 -72.54 9.42 108.66
CA ARG A 298 -72.39 10.65 109.45
C ARG A 298 -73.71 11.41 109.57
N GLU A 299 -74.50 11.53 108.50
CA GLU A 299 -75.82 12.16 108.52
C GLU A 299 -76.82 11.38 109.40
N ARG A 300 -76.80 10.04 109.40
CA ARG A 300 -77.54 9.22 110.38
C ARG A 300 -77.11 9.50 111.81
N TYR A 301 -75.81 9.47 112.09
CA TYR A 301 -75.28 9.75 113.43
C TYR A 301 -75.65 11.16 113.93
N ILE A 302 -75.52 12.17 113.06
CA ILE A 302 -75.90 13.56 113.36
C ILE A 302 -77.41 13.68 113.62
N THR A 303 -78.26 13.00 112.84
CA THR A 303 -79.72 13.03 113.06
C THR A 303 -80.14 12.26 114.31
N GLU A 304 -79.47 11.17 114.69
CA GLU A 304 -79.66 10.55 116.00
C GLU A 304 -79.18 11.44 117.16
N CYS A 305 -78.04 12.10 117.03
CA CYS A 305 -77.54 13.04 118.03
C CYS A 305 -78.48 14.24 118.20
N LYS A 306 -79.06 14.76 117.10
CA LYS A 306 -80.12 15.77 117.15
C LYS A 306 -81.36 15.26 117.87
N LYS A 307 -81.86 14.07 117.54
CA LYS A 307 -83.00 13.45 118.26
C LYS A 307 -82.71 13.29 119.76
N ARG A 308 -81.55 12.76 120.14
CA ARG A 308 -81.14 12.63 121.56
C ARG A 308 -81.00 13.99 122.25
N ALA A 309 -80.61 15.04 121.53
CA ALA A 309 -80.56 16.41 122.06
C ALA A 309 -81.95 17.04 122.18
N GLU A 310 -82.85 16.78 121.23
CA GLU A 310 -84.26 17.22 121.25
C GLU A 310 -85.06 16.48 122.34
N GLU A 311 -84.85 15.18 122.51
CA GLU A 311 -85.36 14.36 123.61
C GLU A 311 -84.88 14.91 124.95
N LYS A 312 -83.58 15.19 125.10
CA LYS A 312 -83.01 15.85 126.28
C LYS A 312 -83.54 17.27 126.47
N LYS A 313 -83.80 18.03 125.40
CA LYS A 313 -84.40 19.37 125.49
C LYS A 313 -85.85 19.29 125.96
N VAL A 314 -86.65 18.34 125.45
CA VAL A 314 -88.03 18.10 125.91
C VAL A 314 -88.05 17.55 127.34
N GLN A 315 -87.07 16.74 127.74
CA GLN A 315 -86.90 16.31 129.14
C GLN A 315 -86.51 17.51 130.03
N ASN A 316 -85.55 18.33 129.62
CA ASN A 316 -85.17 19.53 130.36
C ASN A 316 -86.32 20.54 130.43
N GLU A 317 -87.08 20.80 129.36
CA GLU A 317 -88.29 21.63 129.41
C GLU A 317 -89.35 21.05 130.35
N ARG A 318 -89.48 19.71 130.43
CA ARG A 318 -90.37 19.04 131.40
C ARG A 318 -89.82 19.07 132.83
N MET A 319 -88.51 19.25 133.01
CA MET A 319 -87.87 19.41 134.31
C MET A 319 -87.87 20.88 134.74
N GLU A 320 -87.57 21.85 133.87
CA GLU A 320 -87.79 23.29 134.06
C GLU A 320 -89.24 23.58 134.45
N ARG A 321 -90.23 22.96 133.80
CA ARG A 321 -91.65 23.05 134.20
C ARG A 321 -91.99 22.39 135.55
N LYS A 322 -91.02 21.75 136.21
CA LYS A 322 -91.05 21.25 137.60
C LYS A 322 -90.03 21.93 138.53
N GLN A 323 -89.07 22.65 137.98
CA GLN A 323 -87.87 23.18 138.63
C GLN A 323 -87.95 24.70 138.78
N THR A 324 -88.68 25.39 137.90
CA THR A 324 -89.30 26.70 138.17
C THR A 324 -90.36 26.66 139.29
N GLN A 325 -90.70 25.47 139.81
CA GLN A 325 -91.43 25.26 141.07
C GLN A 325 -90.52 24.86 142.27
N ARG A 326 -89.19 24.78 142.11
CA ARG A 326 -88.26 24.31 143.15
C ARG A 326 -86.94 25.08 143.30
N GLU A 327 -86.56 25.94 142.35
CA GLU A 327 -85.36 26.78 142.44
C GLU A 327 -85.55 28.00 143.36
N HIS A 328 -85.79 27.72 144.65
CA HIS A 328 -85.78 28.74 145.71
C HIS A 328 -85.24 28.21 147.05
N LEU A 329 -84.49 27.08 147.07
CA LEU A 329 -84.00 26.52 148.33
C LEU A 329 -82.65 25.78 148.24
N LEU A 330 -81.60 26.50 148.66
CA LEU A 330 -80.30 26.03 149.17
C LEU A 330 -79.36 25.24 148.23
N LEU A 331 -78.06 25.03 148.51
CA LEU A 331 -76.92 25.79 149.10
C LEU A 331 -75.85 24.73 149.47
N GLN A 332 -74.58 24.96 149.10
CA GLN A 332 -73.36 24.42 149.78
C GLN A 332 -73.19 22.86 149.83
N SER A 333 -72.01 22.27 150.03
CA SER A 333 -70.83 22.68 150.83
C SER A 333 -69.49 22.13 150.29
N ASP A 334 -68.40 22.51 150.95
CA ASP A 334 -66.98 22.37 150.52
C ASP A 334 -66.20 21.20 151.19
N ASP A 335 -64.86 21.19 150.97
CA ASP A 335 -63.79 20.50 151.73
C ASP A 335 -63.67 18.96 151.63
N THR A 336 -62.49 18.32 151.70
CA THR A 336 -61.04 18.70 151.70
C THR A 336 -60.24 17.54 151.01
N ILE A 337 -58.91 17.31 151.03
CA ILE A 337 -57.72 17.74 151.82
C ILE A 337 -56.41 17.62 150.98
N GLN A 338 -55.22 17.78 151.60
CA GLN A 338 -53.88 17.66 150.98
C GLN A 338 -53.29 16.23 151.05
N ASP A 339 -52.26 15.90 150.25
CA ASP A 339 -50.90 15.63 150.79
C ASP A 339 -49.77 15.52 149.71
N SER A 340 -48.53 15.37 150.19
CA SER A 340 -47.24 15.03 149.55
C SER A 340 -46.42 16.19 148.94
N LEU A 341 -45.16 16.29 149.41
CA LEU A 341 -44.20 17.37 149.07
C LEU A 341 -42.84 16.84 148.59
N ARG A 342 -42.78 15.66 147.96
CA ARG A 342 -41.55 15.14 147.32
C ARG A 342 -41.61 14.95 145.80
N THR A 343 -42.80 14.83 145.21
CA THR A 343 -42.97 14.82 143.74
C THR A 343 -42.62 16.15 143.08
N LYS A 344 -42.78 17.28 143.80
CA LYS A 344 -42.65 18.63 143.23
C LYS A 344 -41.25 18.94 142.66
N GLU A 345 -40.18 18.38 143.22
CA GLU A 345 -38.82 18.70 142.78
C GLU A 345 -38.45 17.98 141.47
N GLU A 346 -38.78 16.69 141.35
CA GLU A 346 -38.73 15.97 140.07
C GLU A 346 -39.70 16.55 139.04
N GLU A 347 -40.92 16.92 139.44
CA GLU A 347 -41.86 17.59 138.54
C GLU A 347 -41.34 18.94 138.06
N LEU A 348 -40.68 19.73 138.90
CA LEU A 348 -40.08 21.01 138.48
C LEU A 348 -38.91 20.79 137.52
N GLN A 349 -38.06 19.77 137.73
CA GLN A 349 -37.02 19.41 136.76
C GLN A 349 -37.61 18.92 135.44
N ARG A 350 -38.66 18.09 135.47
CA ARG A 350 -39.37 17.63 134.26
C ARG A 350 -40.07 18.79 133.54
N ARG A 351 -40.74 19.70 134.26
CA ARG A 351 -41.38 20.91 133.70
C ARG A 351 -40.36 21.88 133.12
N TRP A 352 -39.21 22.08 133.78
CA TRP A 352 -38.11 22.90 133.27
C TRP A 352 -37.48 22.31 132.02
N SER A 353 -37.25 20.98 131.99
CA SER A 353 -36.75 20.26 130.83
C SER A 353 -37.74 20.31 129.65
N MET A 354 -39.05 20.15 129.91
CA MET A 354 -40.10 20.35 128.89
C MET A 354 -40.12 21.78 128.37
N TYR A 355 -40.01 22.80 129.23
CA TYR A 355 -39.96 24.21 128.84
C TYR A 355 -38.71 24.53 128.00
N GLN A 356 -37.53 24.03 128.39
CA GLN A 356 -36.31 24.17 127.59
C GLN A 356 -36.45 23.48 126.22
N MET A 357 -37.04 22.29 126.18
CA MET A 357 -37.32 21.57 124.93
C MET A 357 -38.30 22.33 124.03
N GLU A 358 -39.37 22.89 124.61
CA GLU A 358 -40.38 23.68 123.90
C GLU A 358 -39.82 25.01 123.36
N VAL A 359 -38.96 25.71 124.11
CA VAL A 359 -38.25 26.90 123.64
C VAL A 359 -37.25 26.58 122.52
N LEU A 360 -36.58 25.43 122.58
CA LEU A 360 -35.69 24.98 121.50
C LEU A 360 -36.48 24.60 120.24
N PHE A 361 -37.57 23.84 120.38
CA PHE A 361 -38.45 23.50 119.25
C PHE A 361 -39.19 24.72 118.68
N GLY A 362 -39.51 25.73 119.50
CA GLY A 362 -40.03 27.02 119.04
C GLY A 362 -39.10 27.69 118.05
N LYS A 363 -37.82 27.86 118.41
CA LYS A 363 -36.80 28.42 117.50
C LYS A 363 -36.65 27.62 116.21
N VAL A 364 -36.79 26.29 116.26
CA VAL A 364 -36.76 25.42 115.07
C VAL A 364 -38.02 25.58 114.22
N LYS A 365 -39.22 25.71 114.82
CA LYS A 365 -40.46 26.03 114.10
C LYS A 365 -40.37 27.38 113.37
N ASP A 366 -39.87 28.40 114.06
CA ASP A 366 -39.71 29.76 113.52
C ASP A 366 -38.72 29.76 112.34
N ALA A 367 -37.56 29.11 112.50
CA ALA A 367 -36.54 28.99 111.45
C ALA A 367 -36.97 28.14 110.24
N THR A 368 -37.95 27.24 110.40
CA THR A 368 -38.48 26.41 109.29
C THR A 368 -39.83 26.89 108.74
N GLY A 369 -40.44 27.89 109.38
CA GLY A 369 -41.76 28.42 109.01
C GLY A 369 -42.89 27.40 109.17
N VAL A 370 -42.90 26.60 110.24
CA VAL A 370 -43.88 25.51 110.44
C VAL A 370 -44.52 25.56 111.83
N ALA A 371 -45.85 25.64 111.88
CA ALA A 371 -46.60 25.78 113.14
C ALA A 371 -46.58 24.54 114.07
N GLU A 372 -46.40 23.34 113.52
CA GLU A 372 -46.52 22.05 114.24
C GLU A 372 -45.22 21.25 114.22
N THR A 373 -44.81 20.70 115.38
CA THR A 373 -43.52 19.99 115.53
C THR A 373 -43.39 18.78 114.61
N HIS A 374 -44.45 17.99 114.41
CA HIS A 374 -44.41 16.83 113.51
C HIS A 374 -44.28 17.23 112.03
N ALA A 375 -44.81 18.40 111.64
CA ALA A 375 -44.67 18.91 110.28
C ALA A 375 -43.22 19.35 109.96
N VAL A 376 -42.45 19.82 110.95
CA VAL A 376 -41.00 20.07 110.81
C VAL A 376 -40.27 18.79 110.40
N VAL A 377 -40.47 17.69 111.14
CA VAL A 377 -39.82 16.41 110.89
C VAL A 377 -40.16 15.86 109.50
N ARG A 378 -41.45 15.93 109.09
CA ARG A 378 -41.89 15.52 107.75
C ARG A 378 -41.23 16.35 106.63
N ARG A 379 -40.98 17.65 106.86
CA ARG A 379 -40.32 18.53 105.90
C ARG A 379 -38.84 18.21 105.74
N PHE A 380 -38.12 17.91 106.84
CA PHE A 380 -36.73 17.46 106.79
C PHE A 380 -36.57 16.09 106.11
N LEU A 381 -37.47 15.13 106.38
CA LEU A 381 -37.44 13.82 105.72
C LEU A 381 -37.63 13.97 104.20
N ALA A 382 -38.69 14.67 103.76
CA ALA A 382 -38.93 14.92 102.34
C ALA A 382 -37.81 15.74 101.66
N GLN A 383 -37.11 16.61 102.41
CA GLN A 383 -35.92 17.32 101.92
C GLN A 383 -34.71 16.39 101.78
N GLY A 384 -34.56 15.39 102.64
CA GLY A 384 -33.56 14.32 102.49
C GLY A 384 -33.86 13.39 101.31
N ASP A 385 -35.12 12.97 101.17
CA ASP A 385 -35.60 12.15 100.05
C ASP A 385 -35.36 12.86 98.70
N THR A 386 -35.74 14.14 98.59
CA THR A 386 -35.49 14.93 97.37
C THR A 386 -34.03 15.28 97.15
N PHE A 387 -33.22 15.49 98.20
CA PHE A 387 -31.78 15.66 98.06
C PHE A 387 -31.11 14.40 97.51
N THR A 388 -31.40 13.23 98.10
CA THR A 388 -30.83 11.96 97.64
C THR A 388 -31.27 11.62 96.21
N GLN A 389 -32.53 11.88 95.84
CA GLN A 389 -33.01 11.71 94.46
C GLN A 389 -32.30 12.65 93.47
N LEU A 390 -32.01 13.89 93.86
CA LEU A 390 -31.22 14.82 93.03
C LEU A 390 -29.75 14.37 92.93
N GLU A 391 -29.19 13.78 93.98
CA GLU A 391 -27.82 13.26 93.98
C GLU A 391 -27.67 11.98 93.15
N THR A 392 -28.66 11.07 93.17
CA THR A 392 -28.69 9.92 92.25
C THR A 392 -28.80 10.39 90.80
N LEU A 393 -29.78 11.25 90.49
CA LEU A 393 -29.95 11.82 89.14
C LEU A 393 -28.69 12.56 88.66
N LYS A 394 -28.00 13.29 89.52
CA LYS A 394 -26.70 13.91 89.21
C LYS A 394 -25.67 12.83 88.86
N SER A 395 -25.52 11.80 89.68
CA SER A 395 -24.54 10.73 89.45
C SER A 395 -24.81 9.92 88.18
N GLU A 396 -26.08 9.71 87.83
CA GLU A 396 -26.52 9.06 86.59
C GLU A 396 -26.20 9.94 85.37
N ASN A 397 -26.46 11.25 85.44
CA ASN A 397 -26.11 12.19 84.38
C ASN A 397 -24.59 12.35 84.21
N GLU A 398 -23.80 12.30 85.29
CA GLU A 398 -22.34 12.28 85.21
C GLU A 398 -21.84 10.98 84.54
N GLN A 399 -22.45 9.83 84.84
CA GLN A 399 -22.14 8.56 84.18
C GLN A 399 -22.52 8.52 82.69
N THR A 400 -23.72 8.97 82.31
CA THR A 400 -24.13 9.01 80.89
C THR A 400 -23.28 9.98 80.09
N LEU A 401 -22.95 11.14 80.65
CA LEU A 401 -22.05 12.13 80.04
C LEU A 401 -20.63 11.59 79.87
N LEU A 402 -20.14 10.73 80.77
CA LEU A 402 -18.87 10.01 80.60
C LEU A 402 -18.94 8.94 79.49
N ARG A 403 -20.02 8.13 79.43
CA ARG A 403 -20.23 7.14 78.36
C ARG A 403 -20.30 7.82 76.98
N LEU A 404 -21.12 8.86 76.84
CA LEU A 404 -21.25 9.64 75.60
C LEU A 404 -19.93 10.31 75.18
N LYS A 405 -19.08 10.73 76.13
CA LYS A 405 -17.72 11.22 75.82
C LYS A 405 -16.81 10.11 75.28
N GLN A 406 -16.87 8.90 75.84
CA GLN A 406 -16.09 7.75 75.37
C GLN A 406 -16.55 7.28 73.99
N GLU A 407 -17.88 7.18 73.79
CA GLU A 407 -18.51 6.85 72.51
C GLU A 407 -18.17 7.88 71.43
N LYS A 408 -18.26 9.18 71.74
CA LYS A 408 -17.82 10.25 70.82
C LYS A 408 -16.35 10.06 70.41
N GLN A 409 -15.44 9.84 71.36
CA GLN A 409 -14.03 9.60 71.04
C GLN A 409 -13.82 8.33 70.22
N ARG A 410 -14.60 7.26 70.46
CA ARG A 410 -14.57 6.02 69.69
C ARG A 410 -14.99 6.29 68.24
N LEU A 411 -16.15 6.90 68.04
CA LEU A 411 -16.68 7.26 66.72
C LEU A 411 -15.75 8.21 65.96
N GLN A 412 -15.07 9.14 66.65
CA GLN A 412 -14.05 10.00 66.03
C GLN A 412 -12.87 9.19 65.50
N ARG A 413 -12.32 8.24 66.27
CA ARG A 413 -11.24 7.34 65.81
C ARG A 413 -11.69 6.43 64.68
N GLU A 414 -12.91 5.90 64.74
CA GLU A 414 -13.49 5.06 63.67
C GLU A 414 -13.65 5.87 62.38
N LEU A 415 -14.08 7.12 62.46
CA LEU A 415 -14.20 8.05 61.32
C LEU A 415 -12.84 8.51 60.77
N GLU A 416 -11.84 8.73 61.63
CA GLU A 416 -10.46 9.02 61.22
C GLU A 416 -9.85 7.81 60.50
N ASN A 417 -9.98 6.62 61.07
CA ASN A 417 -9.55 5.37 60.44
C ASN A 417 -10.20 5.18 59.06
N LEU A 418 -11.51 5.34 58.93
CA LEU A 418 -12.22 5.18 57.66
C LEU A 418 -11.79 6.17 56.58
N LYS A 419 -11.51 7.43 56.94
CA LYS A 419 -10.96 8.44 56.01
C LYS A 419 -9.61 8.00 55.46
N TYR A 420 -8.65 7.74 56.36
CA TYR A 420 -7.29 7.42 55.95
C TYR A 420 -7.15 6.02 55.33
N SER A 421 -8.01 5.06 55.71
CA SER A 421 -8.07 3.76 55.03
C SER A 421 -8.64 3.87 53.63
N GLY A 422 -9.71 4.66 53.43
CA GLY A 422 -10.32 4.87 52.12
C GLY A 422 -9.39 5.56 51.12
N GLU A 423 -8.65 6.58 51.57
CA GLU A 423 -7.61 7.21 50.75
C GLU A 423 -6.47 6.23 50.42
N ALA A 424 -6.05 5.40 51.39
CA ALA A 424 -5.01 4.39 51.18
C ALA A 424 -5.43 3.27 50.22
N THR A 425 -6.68 2.77 50.30
CA THR A 425 -7.19 1.77 49.35
C THR A 425 -7.30 2.34 47.95
N LEU A 426 -7.88 3.54 47.78
CA LEU A 426 -7.99 4.19 46.47
C LEU A 426 -6.62 4.42 45.81
N VAL A 427 -5.60 4.85 46.57
CA VAL A 427 -4.23 5.00 46.05
C VAL A 427 -3.58 3.65 45.71
N SER A 428 -3.91 2.57 46.43
CA SER A 428 -3.44 1.21 46.08
C SER A 428 -4.12 0.66 44.82
N GLU A 429 -5.42 0.91 44.66
CA GLU A 429 -6.21 0.51 43.48
C GLU A 429 -5.76 1.26 42.23
N GLN A 430 -5.52 2.58 42.33
CA GLN A 430 -4.99 3.38 41.22
C GLN A 430 -3.60 2.89 40.77
N LYS A 431 -2.73 2.50 41.72
CA LYS A 431 -1.43 1.88 41.39
C LYS A 431 -1.62 0.55 40.67
N LEU A 432 -2.45 -0.34 41.19
CA LEU A 432 -2.76 -1.64 40.57
C LEU A 432 -3.35 -1.46 39.16
N GLN A 433 -4.28 -0.53 38.96
CA GLN A 433 -4.83 -0.18 37.65
C GLN A 433 -3.72 0.33 36.71
N SER A 434 -2.80 1.17 37.18
CA SER A 434 -1.68 1.66 36.37
C SER A 434 -0.70 0.55 35.97
N GLU A 435 -0.44 -0.42 36.86
CA GLU A 435 0.36 -1.61 36.53
C GLU A 435 -0.35 -2.52 35.52
N LEU A 436 -1.64 -2.76 35.68
CA LEU A 436 -2.43 -3.56 34.74
C LEU A 436 -2.49 -2.90 33.36
N GLN A 437 -2.63 -1.57 33.29
CA GLN A 437 -2.55 -0.82 32.03
C GLN A 437 -1.15 -0.87 31.39
N GLN A 438 -0.06 -0.88 32.18
CA GLN A 438 1.29 -1.06 31.66
C GLN A 438 1.52 -2.48 31.13
N ARG A 439 1.04 -3.51 31.85
CA ARG A 439 1.11 -4.91 31.41
C ARG A 439 0.29 -5.14 30.14
N LEU A 440 -0.92 -4.57 30.04
CA LEU A 440 -1.74 -4.63 28.83
C LEU A 440 -0.99 -4.06 27.63
N LYS A 441 -0.43 -2.85 27.75
CA LYS A 441 0.37 -2.21 26.68
C LYS A 441 1.61 -3.01 26.28
N ALA A 442 2.25 -3.70 27.23
CA ALA A 442 3.38 -4.57 26.94
C ALA A 442 2.97 -5.83 26.16
N GLU A 443 1.80 -6.42 26.45
CA GLU A 443 1.27 -7.54 25.67
C GLU A 443 0.71 -7.10 24.31
N GLU A 444 0.08 -5.91 24.20
CA GLU A 444 -0.30 -5.30 22.92
C GLU A 444 0.92 -5.10 22.01
N GLN A 445 2.05 -4.63 22.56
CA GLN A 445 3.32 -4.50 21.85
C GLN A 445 3.88 -5.86 21.41
N ARG A 446 3.92 -6.86 22.31
CA ARG A 446 4.33 -8.24 21.98
C ARG A 446 3.47 -8.85 20.88
N GLN A 447 2.16 -8.63 20.92
CA GLN A 447 1.23 -9.11 19.91
C GLN A 447 1.49 -8.45 18.55
N ALA A 448 1.71 -7.13 18.51
CA ALA A 448 2.05 -6.42 17.27
C ALA A 448 3.42 -6.85 16.70
N GLU A 449 4.41 -7.08 17.54
CA GLU A 449 5.72 -7.62 17.14
C GLU A 449 5.58 -9.04 16.57
N ALA A 450 4.84 -9.93 17.24
CA ALA A 450 4.58 -11.29 16.77
C ALA A 450 3.78 -11.31 15.46
N GLN A 451 2.81 -10.41 15.29
CA GLN A 451 2.08 -10.23 14.03
C GLN A 451 3.01 -9.74 12.91
N SER A 452 3.88 -8.76 13.16
CA SER A 452 4.87 -8.31 12.17
C SER A 452 5.89 -9.41 11.81
N GLN A 453 6.27 -10.26 12.76
CA GLN A 453 7.12 -11.43 12.49
C GLN A 453 6.39 -12.47 11.63
N LEU A 454 5.12 -12.79 11.97
CA LEU A 454 4.28 -13.70 11.20
C LEU A 454 4.09 -13.20 9.76
N GLU A 455 3.74 -11.93 9.55
CA GLU A 455 3.63 -11.34 8.21
C GLU A 455 4.91 -11.48 7.38
N ARG A 456 6.09 -11.26 7.99
CA ARG A 456 7.39 -11.41 7.29
C ARG A 456 7.63 -12.86 6.90
N VAL A 457 7.32 -13.81 7.78
CA VAL A 457 7.44 -15.25 7.50
C VAL A 457 6.47 -15.68 6.41
N THR A 458 5.20 -15.25 6.46
CA THR A 458 4.21 -15.55 5.41
C THR A 458 4.64 -15.01 4.05
N ARG A 459 5.07 -13.74 3.96
CA ARG A 459 5.61 -13.16 2.71
C ARG A 459 6.83 -13.91 2.19
N ALA A 460 7.73 -14.36 3.08
CA ALA A 460 8.88 -15.16 2.69
C ALA A 460 8.48 -16.57 2.17
N LEU A 461 7.47 -17.19 2.79
CA LEU A 461 6.92 -18.48 2.34
C LEU A 461 6.15 -18.35 1.01
N GLU A 462 5.46 -17.24 0.77
CA GLU A 462 4.83 -16.90 -0.50
C GLU A 462 5.87 -16.78 -1.62
N ILE A 463 6.94 -15.98 -1.41
CA ILE A 463 8.04 -15.83 -2.37
C ILE A 463 8.77 -17.17 -2.61
N LEU A 464 8.98 -17.98 -1.58
CA LEU A 464 9.56 -19.32 -1.72
C LEU A 464 8.64 -20.27 -2.50
N LYS A 465 7.32 -20.19 -2.28
CA LYS A 465 6.31 -20.97 -3.03
C LYS A 465 6.33 -20.60 -4.51
N GLU A 466 6.21 -19.32 -4.84
CA GLU A 466 6.29 -18.83 -6.23
C GLU A 466 7.62 -19.23 -6.90
N GLY A 467 8.74 -19.07 -6.18
CA GLY A 467 10.06 -19.48 -6.66
C GLY A 467 10.16 -20.98 -6.94
N LEU A 468 9.62 -21.83 -6.07
CA LEU A 468 9.60 -23.29 -6.25
C LEU A 468 8.61 -23.74 -7.34
N GLU A 469 7.44 -23.12 -7.46
CA GLU A 469 6.48 -23.38 -8.53
C GLU A 469 7.08 -22.99 -9.91
N HIS A 470 7.80 -21.87 -9.97
CA HIS A 470 8.56 -21.46 -11.15
C HIS A 470 9.75 -22.36 -11.48
N LEU A 471 10.40 -22.98 -10.48
CA LEU A 471 11.46 -23.98 -10.69
C LEU A 471 10.89 -25.31 -11.18
N ALA A 472 9.82 -25.81 -10.56
CA ALA A 472 9.09 -27.00 -11.01
C ALA A 472 8.63 -26.86 -12.47
N SER A 473 7.98 -25.74 -12.80
CA SER A 473 7.53 -25.41 -14.17
C SER A 473 8.64 -25.43 -15.23
N LYS A 474 9.89 -25.17 -14.83
CA LYS A 474 11.07 -25.26 -15.71
C LYS A 474 11.61 -26.70 -15.79
N LEU A 475 11.53 -27.45 -14.70
CA LEU A 475 12.01 -28.84 -14.55
C LEU A 475 11.03 -29.91 -15.03
N ASP A 476 9.77 -29.56 -15.34
CA ASP A 476 8.80 -30.46 -15.97
C ASP A 476 9.32 -31.09 -17.26
N ARG A 477 10.11 -30.33 -18.03
CA ARG A 477 10.73 -30.77 -19.28
C ARG A 477 11.85 -31.81 -19.10
N VAL A 478 12.31 -32.05 -17.88
CA VAL A 478 13.23 -33.15 -17.55
C VAL A 478 12.43 -34.44 -17.45
N THR A 479 12.27 -35.15 -18.57
CA THR A 479 11.49 -36.39 -18.66
C THR A 479 12.16 -37.52 -17.89
N VAL A 480 11.46 -38.04 -16.87
CA VAL A 480 11.91 -39.21 -16.10
C VAL A 480 11.57 -40.49 -16.87
N THR A 481 12.31 -40.74 -17.95
CA THR A 481 12.13 -41.89 -18.84
C THR A 481 13.39 -42.76 -18.87
N GLY A 482 13.67 -43.39 -17.73
CA GLY A 482 14.69 -44.43 -17.58
C GLY A 482 14.06 -45.81 -17.50
N LEU A 483 13.55 -46.34 -18.61
CA LEU A 483 13.07 -47.72 -18.72
C LEU A 483 13.75 -48.42 -19.91
N ALA A 484 14.67 -49.32 -19.60
CA ALA A 484 15.11 -50.39 -20.49
C ALA A 484 14.43 -51.69 -20.03
N PRO A 485 13.82 -52.49 -20.94
CA PRO A 485 13.08 -53.69 -20.56
C PRO A 485 13.94 -54.95 -20.47
N ASP A 486 13.41 -55.95 -19.75
CA ASP A 486 13.77 -57.38 -19.70
C ASP A 486 15.23 -57.80 -19.47
N GLU A 487 15.48 -58.35 -18.27
CA GLU A 487 15.93 -59.74 -18.15
C GLU A 487 15.29 -60.38 -16.89
N ALA A 488 15.21 -61.73 -16.81
CA ALA A 488 14.13 -62.39 -16.06
C ALA A 488 14.55 -63.47 -15.05
N LEU A 489 13.97 -63.39 -13.83
CA LEU A 489 13.69 -64.49 -12.88
C LEU A 489 14.94 -65.20 -12.25
N PRO A 490 14.80 -66.10 -11.24
CA PRO A 490 13.58 -66.52 -10.51
C PRO A 490 13.65 -66.33 -8.98
N SER A 491 12.52 -66.54 -8.31
CA SER A 491 12.39 -66.59 -6.84
C SER A 491 12.96 -67.87 -6.23
N ILE A 492 13.60 -67.76 -5.05
CA ILE A 492 13.84 -68.89 -4.12
C ILE A 492 13.45 -68.43 -2.71
N SER A 493 12.92 -69.37 -1.91
CA SER A 493 12.23 -69.11 -0.63
C SER A 493 13.08 -69.46 0.61
N GLN A 494 12.49 -69.19 1.78
CA GLN A 494 12.75 -69.76 3.12
C GLN A 494 13.64 -68.96 4.11
N ASP A 495 12.94 -68.40 5.10
CA ASP A 495 13.13 -68.63 6.55
C ASP A 495 14.52 -68.44 7.19
N LEU A 496 14.63 -67.46 8.10
CA LEU A 496 14.53 -67.75 9.55
C LEU A 496 14.60 -66.51 10.47
N ARG A 497 13.59 -66.37 11.34
CA ARG A 497 13.69 -66.05 12.79
C ARG A 497 14.68 -64.94 13.24
N GLY A 498 14.15 -63.74 13.49
CA GLY A 498 14.76 -62.72 14.36
C GLY A 498 13.81 -61.53 14.53
N GLY A 499 13.44 -61.16 15.76
CA GLY A 499 12.34 -60.22 16.00
C GLY A 499 12.73 -58.94 16.75
N ALA A 500 12.28 -57.80 16.23
CA ALA A 500 12.03 -56.56 16.98
C ALA A 500 11.05 -55.69 16.17
N ALA A 501 9.98 -55.21 16.81
CA ALA A 501 9.11 -54.20 16.21
C ALA A 501 9.64 -52.80 16.56
N PRO A 502 9.71 -51.89 15.58
CA PRO A 502 9.02 -50.61 15.74
C PRO A 502 7.88 -50.40 14.73
N GLN A 503 7.20 -49.26 14.90
CA GLN A 503 6.00 -48.81 14.21
C GLN A 503 6.19 -48.49 12.70
N PRO A 504 5.10 -48.26 11.93
CA PRO A 504 5.14 -48.32 10.47
C PRO A 504 6.06 -47.29 9.82
N GLN A 505 6.93 -47.79 8.95
CA GLN A 505 7.49 -46.97 7.87
C GLN A 505 6.40 -46.79 6.82
N GLU A 506 5.91 -45.56 6.62
CA GLU A 506 5.05 -45.29 5.47
C GLU A 506 5.82 -45.55 4.17
N ALA A 507 5.17 -46.21 3.22
CA ALA A 507 5.83 -46.68 2.02
C ALA A 507 6.32 -45.49 1.17
N ARG A 508 7.60 -45.51 0.79
CA ARG A 508 8.13 -44.74 -0.34
C ARG A 508 7.58 -45.31 -1.66
N SER A 509 6.28 -45.13 -1.88
CA SER A 509 5.66 -45.38 -3.18
C SER A 509 6.06 -44.28 -4.15
N SER A 510 7.04 -44.59 -5.01
CA SER A 510 7.46 -43.77 -6.13
C SER A 510 6.41 -43.80 -7.26
N ALA A 511 5.19 -43.38 -6.92
CA ALA A 511 4.10 -43.11 -7.85
C ALA A 511 4.02 -41.59 -8.06
N VAL A 512 3.62 -41.16 -9.26
CA VAL A 512 3.48 -39.74 -9.60
C VAL A 512 2.32 -39.14 -8.79
N LYS A 513 2.65 -38.55 -7.64
CA LYS A 513 1.69 -37.76 -6.85
C LYS A 513 1.51 -36.40 -7.51
N GLU A 514 0.33 -36.15 -8.04
CA GLU A 514 -0.12 -34.80 -8.37
C GLU A 514 -0.05 -33.94 -7.11
N LEU A 515 0.75 -32.88 -7.13
CA LEU A 515 1.02 -32.05 -5.95
C LEU A 515 -0.22 -31.21 -5.61
N ASN A 516 -1.02 -31.68 -4.65
CA ASN A 516 -2.25 -31.02 -4.22
C ASN A 516 -1.96 -29.65 -3.59
N PRO A 517 -2.36 -28.52 -4.20
CA PRO A 517 -2.00 -27.16 -3.77
C PRO A 517 -2.77 -26.67 -2.51
N LYS A 518 -3.38 -27.60 -1.76
CA LYS A 518 -4.17 -27.38 -0.55
C LYS A 518 -3.75 -28.27 0.63
N ALA A 519 -2.66 -29.04 0.49
CA ALA A 519 -2.07 -29.78 1.61
C ALA A 519 -1.12 -28.87 2.38
N ASP A 520 -1.10 -28.97 3.71
CA ASP A 520 -0.22 -28.14 4.56
C ASP A 520 1.27 -28.39 4.23
N ASP A 521 1.63 -29.65 3.93
CA ASP A 521 2.96 -30.06 3.50
C ASP A 521 3.30 -29.70 2.03
N TYR A 522 2.45 -28.96 1.30
CA TYR A 522 2.64 -28.70 -0.15
C TYR A 522 4.03 -28.12 -0.48
N LEU A 523 4.48 -27.14 0.30
CA LEU A 523 5.79 -26.50 0.13
C LEU A 523 6.96 -27.49 0.29
N VAL A 524 6.87 -28.41 1.27
CA VAL A 524 7.89 -29.42 1.55
C VAL A 524 7.93 -30.47 0.44
N ASN A 525 6.76 -30.94 -0.01
CA ASN A 525 6.65 -31.90 -1.11
C ASN A 525 7.13 -31.30 -2.45
N LEU A 526 6.81 -30.02 -2.72
CA LEU A 526 7.26 -29.29 -3.90
C LEU A 526 8.79 -29.09 -3.87
N LEU A 527 9.37 -28.74 -2.72
CA LEU A 527 10.82 -28.63 -2.54
C LEU A 527 11.52 -29.97 -2.84
N GLY A 528 11.04 -31.08 -2.27
CA GLY A 528 11.59 -32.42 -2.53
C GLY A 528 11.46 -32.87 -3.99
N PHE A 529 10.36 -32.51 -4.67
CA PHE A 529 10.19 -32.76 -6.10
C PHE A 529 11.22 -31.97 -6.95
N VAL A 530 11.45 -30.70 -6.61
CA VAL A 530 12.46 -29.86 -7.25
C VAL A 530 13.87 -30.39 -6.98
N GLU A 531 14.19 -30.81 -5.75
CA GLU A 531 15.46 -31.43 -5.38
C GLU A 531 15.72 -32.72 -6.18
N GLU A 532 14.77 -33.67 -6.21
CA GLU A 532 14.89 -34.89 -7.00
C GLU A 532 15.13 -34.62 -8.49
N LYS A 533 14.46 -33.61 -9.05
CA LYS A 533 14.61 -33.20 -10.45
C LYS A 533 15.97 -32.56 -10.72
N LEU A 534 16.47 -31.71 -9.81
CA LEU A 534 17.78 -31.08 -9.90
C LEU A 534 18.92 -32.09 -9.78
N LEU A 535 18.85 -33.05 -8.84
CA LEU A 535 19.84 -34.11 -8.70
C LEU A 535 19.90 -35.02 -9.95
N LYS A 536 18.74 -35.35 -10.54
CA LYS A 536 18.68 -36.12 -11.80
C LYS A 536 19.25 -35.33 -12.99
N LEU A 537 19.01 -34.02 -13.04
CA LEU A 537 19.61 -33.12 -14.04
C LEU A 537 21.12 -32.98 -13.84
N GLN A 538 21.61 -32.91 -12.61
CA GLN A 538 23.05 -32.90 -12.30
C GLN A 538 23.72 -34.19 -12.79
N ALA A 539 23.17 -35.37 -12.45
CA ALA A 539 23.70 -36.65 -12.91
C ALA A 539 23.70 -36.79 -14.45
N GLN A 540 22.74 -36.16 -15.14
CA GLN A 540 22.76 -36.07 -16.61
C GLN A 540 23.91 -35.17 -17.10
N LEU A 541 24.11 -33.97 -16.52
CA LEU A 541 25.22 -33.08 -16.89
C LEU A 541 26.60 -33.63 -16.52
N GLU A 542 26.75 -34.42 -15.46
CA GLU A 542 28.02 -35.08 -15.10
C GLU A 542 28.53 -36.03 -16.19
N SER A 543 27.64 -36.55 -17.04
CA SER A 543 28.00 -37.37 -18.21
C SER A 543 28.40 -36.55 -19.45
N HIS A 544 28.35 -35.21 -19.40
CA HIS A 544 28.55 -34.33 -20.55
C HIS A 544 29.62 -33.26 -20.27
N ASN A 545 30.42 -32.91 -21.28
CA ASN A 545 31.52 -31.95 -21.11
C ASN A 545 30.99 -30.50 -21.09
N VAL A 546 30.52 -30.04 -19.92
CA VAL A 546 29.84 -28.74 -19.74
C VAL A 546 30.61 -27.54 -20.34
N PRO A 547 31.94 -27.40 -20.19
CA PRO A 547 32.71 -26.30 -20.80
C PRO A 547 32.69 -26.30 -22.34
N GLU A 548 32.55 -27.48 -22.95
CA GLU A 548 32.48 -27.67 -24.41
C GLU A 548 31.07 -27.42 -24.92
N MET A 549 30.04 -27.88 -24.20
CA MET A 549 28.66 -27.49 -24.46
C MET A 549 28.45 -25.98 -24.37
N LEU A 550 29.03 -25.30 -23.37
CA LEU A 550 28.91 -23.84 -23.23
C LEU A 550 29.62 -23.07 -24.35
N ARG A 551 30.69 -23.62 -24.94
CA ARG A 551 31.30 -23.08 -26.17
C ARG A 551 30.37 -23.26 -27.37
N ASN A 552 29.91 -24.49 -27.60
CA ASN A 552 28.98 -24.81 -28.70
C ASN A 552 27.67 -24.00 -28.61
N ILE A 553 27.21 -23.64 -27.40
CA ILE A 553 26.06 -22.77 -27.18
C ILE A 553 26.37 -21.30 -27.50
N ALA A 554 27.60 -20.84 -27.28
CA ALA A 554 28.05 -19.49 -27.63
C ALA A 554 28.34 -19.31 -29.14
N ASP A 555 28.56 -20.41 -29.87
CA ASP A 555 28.81 -20.38 -31.31
C ASP A 555 27.58 -19.92 -32.11
N ARG A 556 27.82 -19.01 -33.06
CA ARG A 556 26.74 -18.37 -33.85
C ARG A 556 25.91 -19.36 -34.67
N GLU A 557 26.50 -20.48 -35.06
CA GLU A 557 25.84 -21.54 -35.83
C GLU A 557 24.76 -22.26 -35.00
N PHE A 558 24.98 -22.42 -33.69
CA PHE A 558 23.99 -22.99 -32.78
C PHE A 558 22.75 -22.10 -32.66
N TYR A 559 22.94 -20.79 -32.47
CA TYR A 559 21.85 -19.82 -32.45
C TYR A 559 21.08 -19.80 -33.79
N ALA A 560 21.76 -19.78 -34.93
CA ALA A 560 21.12 -19.87 -36.24
C ALA A 560 20.33 -21.19 -36.43
N SER A 561 20.85 -22.31 -35.92
CA SER A 561 20.16 -23.61 -35.95
C SER A 561 18.91 -23.68 -35.06
N LEU A 562 18.85 -22.83 -34.02
CA LEU A 562 17.68 -22.66 -33.15
C LEU A 562 16.66 -21.70 -33.76
N GLU A 563 17.10 -20.61 -34.39
CA GLU A 563 16.22 -19.70 -35.14
C GLU A 563 15.49 -20.43 -36.27
N GLY A 564 16.17 -21.29 -37.02
CA GLY A 564 15.57 -22.17 -38.02
C GLY A 564 14.61 -23.26 -37.50
N LYS A 565 14.41 -23.36 -36.18
CA LYS A 565 13.54 -24.36 -35.52
C LYS A 565 12.48 -23.74 -34.60
N LEU A 566 12.38 -22.41 -34.53
CA LEU A 566 11.36 -21.72 -33.74
C LEU A 566 10.01 -21.67 -34.49
N PRO A 567 8.86 -21.90 -33.81
CA PRO A 567 7.54 -21.73 -34.43
C PRO A 567 7.31 -20.29 -34.90
N THR A 568 6.63 -20.14 -36.05
CA THR A 568 6.47 -18.86 -36.77
C THR A 568 5.77 -17.74 -36.02
N TYR A 569 5.04 -18.05 -34.94
CA TYR A 569 4.39 -17.08 -34.06
C TYR A 569 5.29 -16.53 -32.94
N ASN A 570 6.53 -17.03 -32.80
CA ASN A 570 7.39 -16.76 -31.65
C ASN A 570 8.35 -15.57 -31.91
N THR A 571 7.79 -14.37 -32.04
CA THR A 571 8.54 -13.12 -32.31
C THR A 571 9.33 -12.65 -31.08
N ARG A 572 10.57 -13.12 -30.94
CA ARG A 572 11.50 -12.61 -29.92
C ARG A 572 11.83 -11.14 -30.19
N ILE A 573 11.72 -10.31 -29.16
CA ILE A 573 12.23 -8.94 -29.19
C ILE A 573 13.76 -9.00 -29.22
N ALA A 574 14.37 -8.42 -30.25
CA ALA A 574 15.82 -8.31 -30.34
C ALA A 574 16.32 -7.26 -29.32
N LEU A 575 16.74 -7.73 -28.15
CA LEU A 575 17.45 -6.90 -27.18
C LEU A 575 18.75 -6.38 -27.81
N PRO A 576 19.05 -5.07 -27.74
CA PRO A 576 20.33 -4.55 -28.23
C PRO A 576 21.50 -5.23 -27.52
N LEU A 577 22.35 -5.92 -28.28
CA LEU A 577 23.64 -6.35 -27.78
C LEU A 577 24.41 -5.10 -27.36
N THR A 578 24.89 -5.08 -26.11
CA THR A 578 25.57 -3.93 -25.53
C THR A 578 26.81 -3.57 -26.35
N SER A 579 26.77 -2.41 -27.00
CA SER A 579 28.00 -1.78 -27.50
C SER A 579 28.93 -1.52 -26.31
N PRO A 580 30.26 -1.68 -26.45
CA PRO A 580 31.18 -1.29 -25.40
C PRO A 580 30.97 0.19 -25.07
N LYS A 581 30.83 0.53 -23.77
CA LYS A 581 30.51 1.89 -23.31
C LYS A 581 31.43 2.92 -23.98
N ASP A 582 30.84 3.88 -24.68
CA ASP A 582 31.56 5.03 -25.22
C ASP A 582 31.86 6.03 -24.09
N LYS A 583 33.13 6.34 -23.88
CA LYS A 583 33.63 6.98 -22.65
C LYS A 583 33.62 8.50 -22.72
N PHE A 584 32.47 9.11 -23.01
CA PHE A 584 32.40 10.55 -23.26
C PHE A 584 31.21 11.31 -22.64
N PHE A 585 30.30 10.63 -21.95
CA PHE A 585 29.20 11.27 -21.21
C PHE A 585 28.89 10.49 -19.91
N ASP A 586 29.73 10.70 -18.88
CA ASP A 586 29.54 10.26 -17.49
C ASP A 586 29.90 11.45 -16.56
N GLU A 587 29.08 12.52 -16.53
CA GLU A 587 29.04 13.54 -15.47
C GLU A 587 27.57 13.90 -15.17
N GLU A 588 27.29 14.39 -13.95
CA GLU A 588 25.96 14.68 -13.38
C GLU A 588 25.07 13.44 -13.08
N GLU A 589 25.59 12.54 -12.25
CA GLU A 589 24.75 11.87 -11.23
C GLU A 589 24.37 12.88 -10.14
N THR A 590 23.08 13.24 -10.03
CA THR A 590 22.49 13.75 -8.78
C THR A 590 21.19 13.02 -8.51
N GLU A 591 21.23 12.12 -7.51
CA GLU A 591 20.08 11.38 -7.01
C GLU A 591 19.21 12.28 -6.12
N ASP A 592 18.35 13.10 -6.74
CA ASP A 592 17.28 13.79 -6.01
C ASP A 592 16.19 12.77 -5.64
N GLU A 593 16.32 12.14 -4.48
CA GLU A 593 15.21 11.41 -3.84
C GLU A 593 14.09 12.39 -3.46
N ASP A 594 12.97 12.36 -4.19
CA ASP A 594 11.72 13.09 -3.89
C ASP A 594 11.01 12.60 -2.60
N ASN A 595 11.72 12.55 -1.47
CA ASN A 595 11.19 12.39 -0.12
C ASN A 595 10.64 13.73 0.41
N ASP A 596 9.80 14.38 -0.39
CA ASP A 596 9.40 15.77 -0.22
C ASP A 596 8.36 15.93 0.91
N VAL A 597 8.85 16.21 2.13
CA VAL A 597 8.02 16.44 3.33
C VAL A 597 7.33 17.80 3.22
N VAL A 598 6.24 17.81 2.43
CA VAL A 598 5.43 18.97 2.00
C VAL A 598 5.48 20.12 3.01
N THR A 599 6.21 21.17 2.67
CA THR A 599 6.52 22.21 3.65
C THR A 599 5.28 23.01 4.01
N ARG A 600 5.28 23.59 5.22
CA ARG A 600 4.18 24.41 5.74
C ARG A 600 3.84 25.62 4.84
N ALA A 601 4.79 26.07 4.00
CA ALA A 601 4.60 27.10 3.00
C ALA A 601 3.75 26.60 1.81
N GLU A 602 4.00 25.39 1.33
CA GLU A 602 3.30 24.79 0.20
C GLU A 602 1.89 24.34 0.56
N LEU A 603 1.72 23.79 1.77
CA LEU A 603 0.39 23.54 2.34
C LEU A 603 -0.44 24.84 2.44
N LYS A 604 0.20 25.98 2.77
CA LYS A 604 -0.43 27.31 2.68
C LYS A 604 -0.80 27.68 1.24
N ILE A 605 0.12 27.53 0.28
CA ILE A 605 -0.13 27.87 -1.13
C ILE A 605 -1.25 26.99 -1.73
N ARG A 606 -1.24 25.68 -1.46
CA ARG A 606 -2.22 24.71 -1.94
C ARG A 606 -3.61 24.95 -1.34
N SER A 607 -3.69 25.23 -0.04
CA SER A 607 -4.95 25.59 0.64
C SER A 607 -5.49 26.95 0.17
N GLN A 608 -4.64 27.96 -0.05
CA GLN A 608 -5.08 29.26 -0.57
C GLN A 608 -5.62 29.16 -2.01
N LYS A 609 -4.97 28.39 -2.89
CA LYS A 609 -5.53 28.07 -4.23
C LYS A 609 -6.90 27.38 -4.14
N LEU A 610 -7.15 26.59 -3.10
CA LEU A 610 -8.44 25.92 -2.83
C LEU A 610 -9.52 26.90 -2.32
N ILE A 611 -9.14 27.95 -1.60
CA ILE A 611 -10.03 29.04 -1.18
C ILE A 611 -10.37 29.95 -2.37
N GLU A 612 -9.38 30.31 -3.19
CA GLU A 612 -9.53 31.19 -4.36
C GLU A 612 -10.30 30.55 -5.54
N SER A 613 -10.25 29.22 -5.67
CA SER A 613 -11.11 28.49 -6.61
C SER A 613 -12.57 28.43 -6.14
N ARG A 614 -12.82 28.32 -4.82
CA ARG A 614 -14.17 28.37 -4.25
C ARG A 614 -14.79 29.78 -4.25
N SER A 615 -14.01 30.83 -4.04
CA SER A 615 -14.53 32.21 -3.96
C SER A 615 -15.14 32.71 -5.27
N LYS A 616 -14.65 32.25 -6.43
CA LYS A 616 -15.12 32.64 -7.77
C LYS A 616 -16.57 32.23 -8.09
N ARG A 617 -17.21 31.36 -7.30
CA ARG A 617 -18.55 30.80 -7.61
C ARG A 617 -19.77 31.55 -7.02
N ARG A 618 -19.60 32.77 -6.50
CA ARG A 618 -20.71 33.64 -6.02
C ARG A 618 -20.84 34.96 -6.81
N LYS A 619 -21.29 34.89 -8.06
CA LYS A 619 -22.04 36.00 -8.69
C LYS A 619 -23.53 35.66 -8.64
N ARG A 620 -24.33 36.49 -7.94
CA ARG A 620 -25.79 36.35 -7.86
C ARG A 620 -26.40 36.59 -9.25
N SER A 621 -27.20 35.65 -9.75
CA SER A 621 -28.17 35.95 -10.80
C SER A 621 -29.31 36.78 -10.21
N ARG A 622 -29.56 37.97 -10.77
CA ARG A 622 -30.86 38.63 -10.62
C ARG A 622 -31.83 37.92 -11.56
N ARG A 623 -33.03 37.59 -11.09
CA ARG A 623 -34.15 37.19 -11.96
C ARG A 623 -34.87 38.46 -12.48
N PRO A 624 -35.62 38.36 -13.59
CA PRO A 624 -36.35 39.49 -14.16
C PRO A 624 -37.42 40.03 -13.20
#